data_AF-A0A0P9F9E8-F1
#
_entry.id   AF-A0A0P9F9E8-F1
#
_cell.length_a   1.000
_cell.length_b   1.000
_cell.length_c   1.000
_cell.angle_alpha   90.00
_cell.angle_beta   90.00
_cell.angle_gamma   90.00
#
_symmetry.space_group_name_H-M   'P 1'
#
loop_
_entity.id
_entity.type
_entity.pdbx_description
1 polymer ?
#
loop_
_entity_poly.entity_id
_entity_poly.type
_entity_poly.pdbx_seq_one_letter_code
_entity_poly.pdbx_strand_id
1 'polypeptide(L)'
;MLGDATDSAQLERVFKALDSLNRVRILRFLAGRLASVNDIATALDLPASTAALHIETLEEAGLIRTEFEPASRGLRKVAARKYDTIVIELPMAESPREHAVEQAMPIGAFVDCQIAPTCGLLSNSGIIGLLDDPASFYEPARAEAQLLWFRHGYVEYRFPNRLPTLAQPTSLQLSMEVCSEAPHHNADWPSDITTWVNG
;
A
#
# COMPACT_ATOMS: atom_id res chain seq x y z
N MET A 1 -15.23 -0.28 17.59
CA MET A 1 -15.20 -1.30 18.66
C MET A 1 -13.86 -1.17 19.34
N LEU A 2 -13.82 -1.21 20.67
CA LEU A 2 -12.60 -1.13 21.47
C LEU A 2 -11.64 -2.26 21.02
N GLY A 3 -10.57 -1.89 20.33
CA GLY A 3 -9.51 -2.78 19.88
C GLY A 3 -8.66 -3.26 21.05
N ASP A 4 -8.28 -4.52 20.96
CA ASP A 4 -7.64 -5.37 21.96
C ASP A 4 -6.48 -4.72 22.74
N ALA A 5 -6.28 -5.11 24.00
CA ALA A 5 -5.15 -4.63 24.81
C ALA A 5 -3.76 -4.90 24.16
N THR A 6 -3.72 -5.86 23.23
CA THR A 6 -2.57 -6.18 22.39
C THR A 6 -2.19 -5.04 21.44
N ASP A 7 -3.16 -4.24 20.97
CA ASP A 7 -2.95 -3.17 20.00
C ASP A 7 -2.26 -1.96 20.67
N SER A 8 -2.67 -1.61 21.89
CA SER A 8 -2.06 -0.54 22.68
C SER A 8 -0.59 -0.82 23.03
N ALA A 9 -0.27 -2.06 23.43
CA ALA A 9 1.11 -2.43 23.78
C ALA A 9 2.04 -2.44 22.55
N GLN A 10 1.55 -2.88 21.40
CA GLN A 10 2.30 -2.84 20.15
C GLN A 10 2.53 -1.39 19.69
N LEU A 11 1.49 -0.55 19.78
CA LEU A 11 1.56 0.87 19.46
C LEU A 11 2.60 1.60 20.32
N GLU A 12 2.65 1.31 21.63
CA GLU A 12 3.67 1.86 22.53
C GLU A 12 5.10 1.47 22.10
N ARG A 13 5.32 0.22 21.69
CA ARG A 13 6.63 -0.23 21.19
C ARG A 13 7.02 0.49 19.91
N VAL A 14 6.09 0.66 18.97
CA VAL A 14 6.34 1.40 17.72
C VAL A 14 6.71 2.84 18.04
N PHE A 15 5.96 3.54 18.89
CA PHE A 15 6.29 4.91 19.27
C PHE A 15 7.66 5.02 19.95
N LYS A 16 7.96 4.15 20.93
CA LYS A 16 9.28 4.12 21.57
C LYS A 16 10.39 3.83 20.56
N ALA A 17 10.17 2.93 19.61
CA ALA A 17 11.13 2.64 18.56
C ALA A 17 11.34 3.82 17.59
N LEU A 18 10.32 4.64 17.35
CA LEU A 18 10.42 5.82 16.48
C LEU A 18 10.95 7.08 17.19
N ASP A 19 10.91 7.14 18.52
CA ASP A 19 11.41 8.25 19.35
C ASP A 19 12.96 8.39 19.37
N SER A 20 13.66 7.77 18.43
CA SER A 20 15.11 7.97 18.26
C SER A 20 15.43 8.28 16.82
N LEU A 21 16.12 9.41 16.62
CA LEU A 21 16.62 9.81 15.32
C LEU A 21 17.54 8.76 14.71
N ASN A 22 18.35 8.04 15.51
CA ASN A 22 19.21 6.98 15.00
C ASN A 22 18.40 5.80 14.47
N ARG A 23 17.31 5.41 15.14
CA ARG A 23 16.42 4.34 14.65
C ARG A 23 15.69 4.75 13.37
N VAL A 24 15.24 6.00 13.27
CA VAL A 24 14.67 6.56 12.03
C VAL A 24 15.73 6.58 10.91
N ARG A 25 16.98 6.95 11.20
CA ARG A 25 18.11 6.90 10.25
C ARG A 25 18.40 5.48 9.78
N ILE A 26 18.30 4.47 10.66
CA ILE A 26 18.42 3.06 10.30
C ILE A 26 17.30 2.64 9.36
N LEU A 27 16.04 2.97 9.66
CA LEU A 27 14.89 2.68 8.78
C LEU A 27 15.02 3.33 7.40
N ARG A 28 15.56 4.55 7.34
CA ARG A 28 15.87 5.23 6.06
C ARG A 28 17.03 4.56 5.35
N PHE A 29 18.08 4.18 6.08
CA PHE A 29 19.22 3.47 5.51
C PHE A 29 18.79 2.14 4.90
N LEU A 30 17.88 1.40 5.53
CA LEU A 30 17.34 0.12 5.05
C LEU A 30 16.30 0.24 3.92
N ALA A 31 16.00 1.45 3.42
CA ALA A 31 15.07 1.63 2.32
C ALA A 31 15.56 0.87 1.07
N GLY A 32 14.81 -0.14 0.64
CA GLY A 32 15.11 -0.93 -0.56
C GLY A 32 16.35 -1.83 -0.49
N ARG A 33 16.91 -2.10 0.71
CA ARG A 33 18.09 -2.98 0.84
C ARG A 33 18.15 -3.79 2.13
N LEU A 34 18.93 -4.87 2.08
CA LEU A 34 19.38 -5.66 3.22
C LEU A 34 20.76 -5.17 3.65
N ALA A 35 21.01 -5.11 4.96
CA ALA A 35 22.32 -4.71 5.48
C ALA A 35 22.66 -5.40 6.79
N SER A 36 23.93 -5.68 7.03
CA SER A 36 24.38 -6.21 8.32
C SER A 36 24.44 -5.11 9.39
N VAL A 37 24.47 -5.53 10.65
CA VAL A 37 24.69 -4.63 11.80
C VAL A 37 25.93 -3.74 11.61
N ASN A 38 27.01 -4.30 11.06
CA ASN A 38 28.27 -3.58 10.83
C ASN A 38 28.16 -2.55 9.70
N ASP A 39 27.40 -2.86 8.64
CA ASP A 39 27.17 -1.93 7.53
C ASP A 39 26.38 -0.71 8.03
N ILE A 40 25.36 -0.96 8.85
CA ILE A 40 24.53 0.08 9.48
C ILE A 40 25.38 0.94 10.42
N ALA A 41 26.19 0.30 11.28
CA ALA A 41 27.08 0.98 12.22
C ALA A 41 28.04 1.92 11.48
N THR A 42 28.68 1.42 10.42
CA THR A 42 29.63 2.18 9.60
C THR A 42 28.94 3.34 8.88
N ALA A 43 27.80 3.08 8.23
CA ALA A 43 27.10 4.08 7.44
C ALA A 43 26.52 5.24 8.26
N LEU A 44 26.18 4.98 9.53
CA LEU A 44 25.56 5.97 10.41
C LEU A 44 26.52 6.56 11.45
N ASP A 45 27.79 6.16 11.42
CA ASP A 45 28.83 6.52 12.38
C ASP A 45 28.43 6.18 13.83
N LEU A 46 28.01 4.93 14.03
CA LEU A 46 27.58 4.40 15.32
C LEU A 46 28.50 3.27 15.78
N PRO A 47 28.77 3.14 17.09
CA PRO A 47 29.38 1.93 17.62
C PRO A 47 28.55 0.69 17.28
N ALA A 48 29.20 -0.42 16.93
CA ALA A 48 28.52 -1.65 16.53
C ALA A 48 27.54 -2.19 17.60
N SER A 49 27.89 -2.06 18.88
CA SER A 49 27.02 -2.41 20.01
C SER A 49 25.78 -1.52 20.08
N THR A 50 25.92 -0.23 19.82
CA THR A 50 24.80 0.73 19.77
C THR A 50 23.88 0.44 18.59
N ALA A 51 24.44 0.15 17.41
CA ALA A 51 23.67 -0.25 16.23
C ALA A 51 22.88 -1.54 16.49
N ALA A 52 23.50 -2.55 17.13
CA ALA A 52 22.85 -3.80 17.50
C ALA A 52 21.63 -3.56 18.42
N LEU A 53 21.78 -2.72 19.45
CA LEU A 53 20.67 -2.38 20.36
C LEU A 53 19.52 -1.68 19.63
N HIS A 54 19.83 -0.75 18.72
CA HIS A 54 18.80 -0.09 17.92
C HIS A 54 18.06 -1.05 16.99
N ILE A 55 18.77 -2.01 16.40
CA ILE A 55 18.20 -3.06 15.55
C ILE A 55 17.27 -3.96 16.37
N GLU A 56 17.68 -4.39 17.56
CA GLU A 56 16.83 -5.18 18.47
C GLU A 56 15.55 -4.44 18.85
N THR A 57 15.63 -3.16 19.23
CA THR A 57 14.43 -2.35 19.54
C THR A 57 13.49 -2.22 18.33
N LEU A 58 14.04 -2.02 17.12
CA LEU A 58 13.24 -1.93 15.90
C LEU A 58 12.60 -3.28 15.52
N GLU A 59 13.28 -4.39 15.81
CA GLU A 59 12.80 -5.75 15.59
C GLU A 59 11.68 -6.12 16.56
N GLU A 60 11.82 -5.81 17.86
CA GLU A 60 10.77 -5.98 18.87
C GLU A 60 9.51 -5.16 18.57
N ALA A 61 9.68 -3.97 17.98
CA ALA A 61 8.58 -3.15 17.48
C ALA A 61 8.00 -3.64 16.14
N GLY A 62 8.57 -4.69 15.54
CA GLY A 62 8.12 -5.27 14.28
C GLY A 62 8.36 -4.40 13.04
N LEU A 63 9.18 -3.34 13.14
CA LEU A 63 9.46 -2.40 12.05
C LEU A 63 10.52 -2.93 11.08
N ILE A 64 11.37 -3.83 11.55
CA ILE A 64 12.35 -4.56 10.76
C ILE A 64 12.25 -6.06 11.03
N ARG A 65 12.74 -6.87 10.09
CA ARG A 65 13.03 -8.29 10.30
C ARG A 65 14.53 -8.51 10.28
N THR A 66 15.00 -9.53 10.96
CA THR A 66 16.40 -9.95 10.88
C THR A 66 16.55 -11.43 10.59
N GLU A 67 17.61 -11.77 9.88
CA GLU A 67 17.95 -13.15 9.51
C GLU A 67 19.45 -13.37 9.67
N PHE A 68 19.85 -14.62 9.88
CA PHE A 68 21.27 -14.99 9.94
C PHE A 68 21.72 -15.54 8.59
N GLU A 69 22.69 -14.87 7.98
CA GLU A 69 23.30 -15.31 6.73
C GLU A 69 24.72 -15.87 6.98
N PRO A 70 25.14 -16.90 6.21
CA PRO A 70 26.53 -17.32 6.17
C PRO A 70 27.44 -16.19 5.68
N ALA A 71 28.51 -15.90 6.43
CA ALA A 71 29.54 -14.95 6.06
C ALA A 71 30.89 -15.66 5.88
N SER A 72 31.87 -14.96 5.29
CA SER A 72 33.25 -15.45 5.13
C SER A 72 33.90 -15.90 6.44
N ARG A 73 33.43 -15.40 7.59
CA ARG A 73 33.70 -15.94 8.92
C ARG A 73 32.42 -15.96 9.76
N GLY A 74 31.85 -17.16 9.94
CA GLY A 74 30.69 -17.38 10.83
C GLY A 74 29.36 -16.94 10.23
N LEU A 75 28.40 -16.63 11.11
CA LEU A 75 27.08 -16.12 10.75
C LEU A 75 27.05 -14.60 10.96
N ARG A 76 26.39 -13.87 10.06
CA ARG A 76 26.12 -12.44 10.21
C ARG A 76 24.61 -12.21 10.31
N LYS A 77 24.19 -11.32 11.22
CA LYS A 77 22.80 -10.86 11.32
C LYS A 77 22.57 -9.75 10.30
N VAL A 78 21.65 -9.96 9.37
CA VAL A 78 21.20 -8.97 8.38
C VAL A 78 19.80 -8.47 8.73
N ALA A 79 19.56 -7.19 8.49
CA ALA A 79 18.28 -6.53 8.77
C ALA A 79 17.62 -6.04 7.48
N ALA A 80 16.29 -6.14 7.44
CA ALA A 80 15.44 -5.62 6.37
C ALA A 80 14.30 -4.80 6.96
N ARG A 81 13.97 -3.66 6.35
CA ARG A 81 12.76 -2.92 6.70
C ARG A 81 11.52 -3.72 6.28
N LYS A 82 10.49 -3.76 7.13
CA LYS A 82 9.25 -4.52 6.88
C LYS A 82 8.15 -3.67 6.22
N TYR A 83 8.07 -2.39 6.56
CA TYR A 83 7.02 -1.48 6.09
C TYR A 83 7.62 -0.18 5.56
N ASP A 84 7.03 0.35 4.48
CA ASP A 84 7.41 1.64 3.91
C ASP A 84 6.58 2.81 4.47
N THR A 85 5.37 2.50 4.94
CA THR A 85 4.41 3.47 5.48
C THR A 85 3.89 2.99 6.82
N ILE A 86 3.77 3.92 7.79
CA ILE A 86 3.11 3.71 9.08
C ILE A 86 1.97 4.72 9.17
N VAL A 87 0.74 4.23 9.32
CA VAL A 87 -0.46 5.06 9.50
C VAL A 87 -0.87 4.98 10.97
N ILE A 88 -1.11 6.13 11.59
CA ILE A 88 -1.52 6.23 12.98
C ILE A 88 -2.84 6.97 13.01
N GLU A 89 -3.90 6.24 13.37
CA GLU A 89 -5.20 6.83 13.60
C GLU A 89 -5.31 7.19 15.07
N LEU A 90 -5.40 8.49 15.36
CA LEU A 90 -5.58 8.96 16.73
C LEU A 90 -7.05 8.82 17.13
N PRO A 91 -7.33 8.42 18.39
CA PRO A 91 -8.69 8.36 18.87
C PRO A 91 -9.28 9.78 18.87
N MET A 92 -10.27 10.00 18.01
CA MET A 92 -11.09 11.19 18.09
C MET A 92 -12.05 11.03 19.27
N ALA A 93 -12.12 12.03 20.15
CA ALA A 93 -13.23 12.15 21.09
C ALA A 93 -14.50 12.04 20.25
N GLU A 94 -15.39 11.07 20.56
CA GLU A 94 -16.56 10.71 19.75
C GLU A 94 -17.14 11.93 19.04
N SER A 95 -16.65 12.21 17.83
CA SER A 95 -17.31 13.14 16.95
C SER A 95 -18.62 12.43 16.65
N PRO A 96 -19.77 13.12 16.66
CA PRO A 96 -20.99 12.52 16.13
C PRO A 96 -20.59 11.98 14.77
N ARG A 97 -20.67 10.63 14.62
CA ARG A 97 -20.14 9.87 13.48
C ARG A 97 -20.10 10.80 12.29
N GLU A 98 -18.89 11.14 11.81
CA GLU A 98 -18.77 11.94 10.60
C GLU A 98 -19.80 11.38 9.62
N HIS A 99 -20.66 12.24 9.09
CA HIS A 99 -21.71 11.85 8.15
C HIS A 99 -21.02 11.48 6.82
N ALA A 100 -20.18 10.44 6.86
CA ALA A 100 -19.42 9.89 5.78
C ALA A 100 -20.26 8.80 5.15
N VAL A 101 -20.40 8.88 3.83
CA VAL A 101 -20.98 7.82 3.02
C VAL A 101 -19.81 7.09 2.39
N GLU A 102 -19.54 5.88 2.87
CA GLU A 102 -18.57 5.00 2.26
C GLU A 102 -19.25 4.10 1.23
N GLN A 103 -18.62 3.97 0.07
CA GLN A 103 -19.10 3.09 -0.99
C GLN A 103 -17.93 2.42 -1.69
N ALA A 104 -17.93 1.09 -1.68
CA ALA A 104 -17.05 0.28 -2.53
C ALA A 104 -17.67 0.10 -3.91
N MET A 105 -16.89 0.33 -4.97
CA MET A 105 -17.30 0.13 -6.35
C MET A 105 -16.59 -1.11 -6.93
N PRO A 106 -17.32 -2.11 -7.45
CA PRO A 106 -16.69 -3.25 -8.13
C PRO A 106 -15.92 -2.79 -9.39
N ILE A 107 -14.82 -3.47 -9.71
CA ILE A 107 -13.98 -3.17 -10.88
C ILE A 107 -14.80 -3.26 -12.18
N GLY A 108 -15.74 -4.21 -12.26
CA GLY A 108 -16.63 -4.37 -13.40
C GLY A 108 -17.76 -3.35 -13.56
N ALA A 109 -17.97 -2.46 -12.58
CA ALA A 109 -19.16 -1.62 -12.48
C ALA A 109 -19.01 -0.25 -13.18
N PHE A 110 -18.09 -0.14 -14.14
CA PHE A 110 -17.98 1.05 -14.97
C PHE A 110 -19.26 1.26 -15.80
N VAL A 111 -19.67 2.53 -15.92
CA VAL A 111 -20.87 2.95 -16.65
C VAL A 111 -20.56 3.33 -18.09
N ASP A 112 -19.32 3.72 -18.36
CA ASP A 112 -18.81 4.02 -19.69
C ASP A 112 -17.34 3.57 -19.80
N CYS A 113 -16.93 3.24 -21.01
CA CYS A 113 -15.54 2.87 -21.29
C CYS A 113 -15.22 3.05 -22.77
N GLN A 114 -13.98 3.44 -23.05
CA GLN A 114 -13.37 3.33 -24.38
C GLN A 114 -12.12 2.49 -24.21
N ILE A 115 -12.02 1.36 -24.90
CA ILE A 115 -10.94 0.38 -24.68
C ILE A 115 -10.25 0.07 -26.01
N ALA A 116 -8.92 0.12 -26.01
CA ALA A 116 -8.08 -0.36 -27.10
C ALA A 116 -7.19 -1.52 -26.64
N PRO A 117 -6.98 -2.54 -27.49
CA PRO A 117 -6.04 -3.63 -27.19
C PRO A 117 -4.60 -3.14 -27.02
N THR A 118 -3.71 -3.86 -26.33
CA THR A 118 -3.91 -5.10 -25.54
C THR A 118 -4.88 -4.88 -24.39
N CYS A 119 -5.85 -5.77 -24.15
CA CYS A 119 -6.88 -5.55 -23.11
C CYS A 119 -7.51 -6.85 -22.59
N GLY A 120 -8.12 -6.77 -21.40
CA GLY A 120 -8.90 -7.88 -20.87
C GLY A 120 -9.49 -7.65 -19.48
N LEU A 121 -10.26 -8.63 -19.05
CA LEU A 121 -10.95 -8.71 -17.77
C LEU A 121 -10.66 -10.07 -17.14
N LEU A 122 -10.44 -10.09 -15.82
CA LEU A 122 -10.20 -11.31 -15.06
C LEU A 122 -11.10 -11.32 -13.82
N SER A 123 -11.83 -12.42 -13.62
CA SER A 123 -12.56 -12.71 -12.38
C SER A 123 -11.78 -13.69 -11.51
N ASN A 124 -12.35 -14.06 -10.36
CA ASN A 124 -11.83 -15.16 -9.54
C ASN A 124 -11.87 -16.53 -10.23
N SER A 125 -12.70 -16.70 -11.28
CA SER A 125 -12.86 -17.96 -12.00
C SER A 125 -12.06 -18.03 -13.31
N GLY A 126 -11.54 -16.90 -13.80
CA GLY A 126 -10.71 -16.85 -15.00
C GLY A 126 -10.95 -15.61 -15.86
N ILE A 127 -10.48 -15.66 -17.10
CA ILE A 127 -10.68 -14.58 -18.08
C ILE A 127 -12.17 -14.43 -18.39
N ILE A 128 -12.66 -13.19 -18.40
CA ILE A 128 -14.01 -12.84 -18.86
C ILE A 128 -13.93 -12.44 -20.33
N GLY A 129 -14.72 -13.10 -21.18
CA GLY A 129 -14.75 -12.83 -22.62
C GLY A 129 -13.49 -13.33 -23.34
N LEU A 130 -13.06 -12.58 -24.35
CA LEU A 130 -11.86 -12.83 -25.15
C LEU A 130 -10.74 -11.85 -24.81
N LEU A 131 -9.51 -12.37 -24.76
CA LEU A 131 -8.31 -11.54 -24.64
C LEU A 131 -8.14 -10.65 -25.87
N ASP A 132 -7.73 -9.41 -25.64
CA ASP A 132 -7.48 -8.39 -26.67
C ASP A 132 -8.70 -8.03 -27.51
N ASP A 133 -9.91 -8.33 -27.00
CA ASP A 133 -11.17 -7.92 -27.59
C ASP A 133 -11.88 -6.87 -26.70
N PRO A 134 -12.01 -5.62 -27.16
CA PRO A 134 -12.75 -4.58 -26.47
C PRO A 134 -14.23 -4.95 -26.22
N ALA A 135 -14.82 -5.83 -27.04
CA ALA A 135 -16.20 -6.27 -26.86
C ALA A 135 -16.42 -7.00 -25.52
N SER A 136 -15.38 -7.63 -24.98
CA SER A 136 -15.40 -8.30 -23.67
C SER A 136 -15.81 -7.37 -22.52
N PHE A 137 -15.57 -6.05 -22.64
CA PHE A 137 -15.95 -5.06 -21.63
C PHE A 137 -17.46 -4.79 -21.57
N TYR A 138 -18.24 -5.36 -22.50
CA TYR A 138 -19.70 -5.32 -22.50
C TYR A 138 -20.35 -6.65 -22.10
N GLU A 139 -19.54 -7.68 -21.80
CA GLU A 139 -20.05 -8.96 -21.34
C GLU A 139 -20.78 -8.82 -19.99
N PRO A 140 -21.94 -9.46 -19.78
CA PRO A 140 -22.64 -9.41 -18.50
C PRO A 140 -21.76 -9.85 -17.31
N ALA A 141 -20.88 -10.82 -17.56
CA ALA A 141 -19.92 -11.34 -16.57
C ALA A 141 -18.88 -10.30 -16.12
N ARG A 142 -18.75 -9.16 -16.80
CA ARG A 142 -17.85 -8.08 -16.37
C ARG A 142 -18.10 -7.65 -14.93
N ALA A 143 -19.34 -7.75 -14.44
CA ALA A 143 -19.70 -7.42 -13.06
C ALA A 143 -18.91 -8.20 -11.99
N GLU A 144 -18.34 -9.36 -12.37
CA GLU A 144 -17.52 -10.21 -11.51
C GLU A 144 -16.02 -9.91 -11.59
N ALA A 145 -15.60 -8.97 -12.46
CA ALA A 145 -14.20 -8.64 -12.67
C ALA A 145 -13.53 -8.22 -11.35
N GLN A 146 -12.34 -8.78 -11.13
CA GLN A 146 -11.41 -8.49 -10.04
C GLN A 146 -10.13 -7.81 -10.54
N LEU A 147 -9.94 -7.76 -11.86
CA LEU A 147 -8.86 -7.05 -12.53
C LEU A 147 -9.32 -6.68 -13.94
N LEU A 148 -8.91 -5.50 -14.39
CA LEU A 148 -9.03 -5.06 -15.78
C LEU A 148 -7.70 -4.48 -16.23
N TRP A 149 -7.41 -4.58 -17.53
CA TRP A 149 -6.25 -3.94 -18.15
C TRP A 149 -6.57 -3.54 -19.57
N PHE A 150 -5.94 -2.46 -20.02
CA PHE A 150 -5.99 -2.01 -21.40
C PHE A 150 -4.82 -1.10 -21.72
N ARG A 151 -4.38 -1.09 -22.98
CA ARG A 151 -3.25 -0.28 -23.43
C ARG A 151 -3.57 1.21 -23.53
N HIS A 152 -4.77 1.54 -23.99
CA HIS A 152 -5.19 2.92 -24.19
C HIS A 152 -6.71 3.04 -24.04
N GLY A 153 -7.16 4.11 -23.40
CA GLY A 153 -8.59 4.36 -23.21
C GLY A 153 -8.93 4.84 -21.82
N TYR A 154 -10.16 4.58 -21.39
CA TYR A 154 -10.64 4.93 -20.06
C TYR A 154 -11.78 4.01 -19.61
N VAL A 155 -12.02 4.02 -18.31
CA VAL A 155 -13.24 3.51 -17.66
C VAL A 155 -13.82 4.62 -16.77
N GLU A 156 -15.13 4.84 -16.84
CA GLU A 156 -15.84 5.82 -16.02
C GLU A 156 -16.70 5.10 -14.97
N TYR A 157 -16.59 5.53 -13.72
CA TYR A 157 -17.45 5.08 -12.63
C TYR A 157 -18.34 6.22 -12.15
N ARG A 158 -19.57 5.89 -11.76
CA ARG A 158 -20.51 6.83 -11.15
C ARG A 158 -20.92 6.39 -9.76
N PHE A 159 -20.79 7.31 -8.83
CA PHE A 159 -21.18 7.13 -7.44
C PHE A 159 -22.47 7.90 -7.20
N PRO A 160 -23.54 7.27 -6.67
CA PRO A 160 -24.73 7.99 -6.26
C PRO A 160 -24.39 8.97 -5.14
N ASN A 161 -24.74 10.25 -5.33
CA ASN A 161 -24.64 11.23 -4.26
C ASN A 161 -25.76 10.98 -3.23
N ARG A 162 -25.39 10.36 -2.10
CA ARG A 162 -26.32 10.07 -0.98
C ARG A 162 -26.21 11.10 0.16
N LEU A 163 -25.56 12.23 -0.07
CA LEU A 163 -25.51 13.30 0.91
C LEU A 163 -26.92 13.88 1.11
N PRO A 164 -27.32 14.19 2.36
CA PRO A 164 -28.56 14.93 2.61
C PRO A 164 -28.60 16.24 1.80
N THR A 165 -29.78 16.67 1.35
CA THR A 165 -29.95 17.82 0.43
C THR A 165 -29.30 19.13 0.91
N LEU A 166 -29.13 19.30 2.22
CA LEU A 166 -28.51 20.48 2.84
C LEU A 166 -27.10 20.22 3.39
N ALA A 167 -26.58 19.00 3.23
CA ALA A 167 -25.23 18.67 3.65
C ALA A 167 -24.22 19.30 2.68
N GLN A 168 -23.20 19.94 3.24
CA GLN A 168 -22.06 20.43 2.48
C GLN A 168 -20.90 19.44 2.63
N PRO A 169 -20.45 18.77 1.56
CA PRO A 169 -19.29 17.88 1.64
C PRO A 169 -18.05 18.70 1.99
N THR A 170 -17.36 18.30 3.05
CA THR A 170 -16.12 18.95 3.52
C THR A 170 -14.87 18.23 3.04
N SER A 171 -14.98 16.95 2.72
CA SER A 171 -13.87 16.11 2.25
C SER A 171 -14.36 15.06 1.25
N LEU A 172 -13.45 14.62 0.40
CA LEU A 172 -13.59 13.45 -0.48
C LEU A 172 -12.33 12.61 -0.33
N GLN A 173 -12.51 11.32 -0.07
CA GLN A 173 -11.42 10.35 -0.02
C GLN A 173 -11.65 9.28 -1.08
N LEU A 174 -10.63 9.05 -1.91
CA LEU A 174 -10.59 7.99 -2.91
C LEU A 174 -9.43 7.05 -2.58
N SER A 175 -9.69 5.75 -2.60
CA SER A 175 -8.67 4.71 -2.46
C SER A 175 -8.85 3.70 -3.58
N MET A 176 -7.76 3.36 -4.26
CA MET A 176 -7.73 2.40 -5.38
C MET A 176 -6.31 1.90 -5.60
N GLU A 177 -6.19 0.75 -6.25
CA GLU A 177 -4.93 0.18 -6.71
C GLU A 177 -4.85 0.27 -8.23
N VAL A 178 -3.76 0.85 -8.74
CA VAL A 178 -3.53 1.00 -10.18
C VAL A 178 -2.04 0.81 -10.48
N CYS A 179 -1.73 0.12 -11.58
CA CYS A 179 -0.36 -0.20 -11.96
C CYS A 179 -0.18 -0.09 -13.47
N SER A 180 1.00 0.35 -13.92
CA SER A 180 1.39 0.30 -15.33
C SER A 180 1.84 -1.11 -15.69
N GLU A 181 1.46 -1.60 -16.88
CA GLU A 181 1.93 -2.88 -17.39
C GLU A 181 3.43 -2.79 -17.73
N ALA A 182 4.27 -3.30 -16.84
CA ALA A 182 5.70 -3.47 -17.06
C ALA A 182 6.08 -4.96 -17.01
N PRO A 183 6.92 -5.46 -17.95
CA PRO A 183 7.43 -6.82 -17.88
C PRO A 183 8.07 -7.09 -16.51
N HIS A 184 7.63 -8.15 -15.83
CA HIS A 184 8.14 -8.57 -14.51
C HIS A 184 7.97 -7.57 -13.36
N HIS A 185 7.06 -6.59 -13.49
CA HIS A 185 6.85 -5.47 -12.56
C HIS A 185 8.09 -4.55 -12.46
N ASN A 186 7.86 -3.25 -12.64
CA ASN A 186 8.89 -2.23 -12.49
C ASN A 186 8.27 -0.97 -11.88
N ALA A 187 8.67 -0.65 -10.64
CA ALA A 187 8.17 0.51 -9.91
C ALA A 187 8.58 1.85 -10.53
N ASP A 188 9.66 1.87 -11.33
CA ASP A 188 10.17 3.07 -12.01
C ASP A 188 9.63 3.21 -13.44
N TRP A 189 8.71 2.33 -13.86
CA TRP A 189 8.14 2.41 -15.20
C TRP A 189 7.18 3.60 -15.30
N PRO A 190 7.34 4.48 -16.31
CA PRO A 190 6.49 5.64 -16.45
C PRO A 190 5.05 5.20 -16.69
N SER A 191 4.17 5.65 -15.81
CA SER A 191 2.74 5.45 -15.93
C SER A 191 2.12 6.73 -16.48
N ASP A 192 1.43 6.64 -17.62
CA ASP A 192 0.58 7.69 -18.17
C ASP A 192 -0.86 7.61 -17.64
N ILE A 193 -1.06 6.84 -16.57
CA ILE A 193 -2.34 6.68 -15.90
C ILE A 193 -2.67 7.96 -15.14
N THR A 194 -3.85 8.48 -15.42
CA THR A 194 -4.40 9.68 -14.78
C THR A 194 -5.77 9.39 -14.18
N THR A 195 -6.11 10.08 -13.09
CA THR A 195 -7.44 10.03 -12.48
C THR A 195 -8.01 11.42 -12.34
N TRP A 196 -9.29 11.56 -12.64
CA TRP A 196 -10.05 12.81 -12.57
C TRP A 196 -11.35 12.56 -11.82
N VAL A 197 -11.82 13.55 -11.07
CA VAL A 197 -13.12 13.49 -10.38
C VAL A 197 -13.93 14.69 -10.81
N ASN A 198 -15.08 14.45 -11.45
CA ASN A 198 -15.99 15.47 -11.98
C ASN A 198 -15.38 16.39 -13.07
N GLY A 199 -14.37 15.90 -13.80
CA GLY A 199 -13.69 16.64 -14.88
C GLY A 199 -12.65 17.61 -14.36
#